data_AF-A0AAD5N184-F1
#
_entry.id   AF-A0AAD5N184-F1
#
_cell.length_a   1.000
_cell.length_b   1.000
_cell.length_c   1.000
_cell.angle_alpha   90.00
_cell.angle_beta   90.00
_cell.angle_gamma   90.00
#
_symmetry.space_group_name_H-M   'P 1'
#
loop_
_entity.id
_entity.type
_entity.pdbx_description
1 polymer ?
#
loop_
_entity_poly.entity_id
_entity_poly.type
_entity_poly.pdbx_seq_one_letter_code
_entity_poly.pdbx_strand_id
1 'polypeptide(L)' 'MKCRLDMPRTMIVTIPPKHSSISGTLTTTNIVMANWSREMWQSVVNKAVRMLASGPFGSHFFSAFANIS' A
#
# COMPACT_ATOMS: atom_id res chain seq x y z
N MET A 1 -18.53 4.66 -45.86
CA MET A 1 -17.54 3.65 -45.40
C MET A 1 -17.22 3.98 -43.94
N LYS A 2 -17.69 3.16 -42.99
CA LYS A 2 -17.38 3.36 -41.55
C LYS A 2 -16.22 2.44 -41.19
N CYS A 3 -15.05 2.99 -40.89
CA CYS A 3 -13.95 2.24 -40.29
C CYS A 3 -14.35 1.88 -38.86
N ARG A 4 -14.80 0.65 -38.65
CA ARG A 4 -15.05 0.08 -37.33
C ARG A 4 -13.79 -0.67 -36.91
N LEU A 5 -13.10 -0.14 -35.91
CA LEU A 5 -12.02 -0.86 -35.23
C LEU A 5 -12.69 -1.88 -34.32
N ASP A 6 -12.95 -3.09 -34.82
CA ASP A 6 -13.27 -4.24 -33.97
C ASP A 6 -11.98 -4.67 -33.25
N MET A 7 -11.66 -3.99 -32.15
CA MET A 7 -10.61 -4.46 -31.25
C MET A 7 -11.09 -5.76 -30.58
N PRO A 8 -10.37 -6.88 -30.77
CA PRO A 8 -10.72 -8.11 -30.07
C PRO A 8 -10.59 -7.87 -28.56
N ARG A 9 -11.66 -8.20 -27.82
CA ARG A 9 -11.76 -8.06 -26.34
C ARG A 9 -10.65 -8.80 -25.57
N THR A 10 -9.82 -9.57 -26.27
CA THR A 10 -8.69 -10.35 -25.76
C THR A 10 -7.39 -9.55 -25.60
N MET A 11 -7.32 -8.29 -26.04
CA MET A 11 -6.17 -7.40 -25.79
C MET A 11 -6.36 -6.47 -24.58
N ILE A 12 -7.26 -6.81 -23.66
CA ILE A 12 -7.24 -6.22 -22.31
C ILE A 12 -6.11 -6.93 -21.56
N VAL A 13 -4.87 -6.50 -21.81
CA VAL A 13 -3.72 -6.94 -21.01
C VAL A 13 -3.94 -6.35 -19.62
N THR A 14 -4.25 -7.22 -18.65
CA THR A 14 -4.38 -6.83 -17.24
C THR A 14 -3.07 -6.18 -16.83
N ILE A 15 -3.09 -4.86 -16.57
CA ILE A 15 -1.92 -4.14 -16.07
C ILE A 15 -1.51 -4.85 -14.78
N PRO A 16 -0.27 -5.38 -14.68
CA PRO A 16 0.20 -5.98 -13.45
C PRO A 16 0.06 -4.94 -12.34
N PRO A 17 -0.54 -5.27 -11.18
CA PRO A 17 -0.63 -4.32 -10.09
C PRO A 17 0.77 -3.82 -9.76
N LYS A 18 1.06 -2.56 -10.13
CA LYS A 18 2.31 -1.91 -9.76
C LYS A 18 2.24 -1.74 -8.25
N HIS A 19 3.05 -2.51 -7.52
CA HIS A 19 3.20 -2.34 -6.08
C HIS A 19 3.79 -0.95 -5.83
N SER A 20 2.96 0.01 -5.40
CA SER A 20 3.44 1.28 -4.89
C SER A 20 4.02 1.02 -3.50
N SER A 21 5.35 1.09 -3.37
CA SER A 21 5.99 1.08 -2.06
C SER A 21 6.09 2.51 -1.53
N ILE A 22 5.73 2.68 -0.25
CA ILE A 22 5.92 3.93 0.48
C ILE A 22 6.84 3.57 1.64
N SER A 23 7.96 4.29 1.76
CA SER A 23 8.89 4.17 2.87
C SER A 23 8.99 5.49 3.63
N GLY A 24 9.39 5.41 4.90
CA GLY A 24 9.56 6.58 5.76
C GLY A 24 10.27 6.19 7.05
N THR A 25 10.69 7.21 7.81
CA THR A 25 11.33 7.03 9.11
C THR A 25 10.42 7.56 10.20
N LEU A 26 10.23 6.74 11.24
CA LEU A 26 9.53 7.13 12.47
C LEU A 26 10.59 7.43 13.52
N THR A 27 10.59 8.67 14.03
CA THR A 27 11.44 9.07 15.15
C THR A 27 10.55 9.32 16.36
N THR A 28 11.00 8.88 17.54
CA THR A 28 10.30 9.14 18.80
C THR A 28 11.25 9.77 19.81
N THR A 29 10.73 10.69 20.60
CA THR A 29 11.39 11.24 21.79
C THR A 29 10.92 10.55 23.07
N ASN A 30 9.93 9.66 22.97
CA ASN A 30 9.39 8.93 24.10
C ASN A 30 10.27 7.72 24.44
N ILE A 31 10.88 7.73 25.62
CA ILE A 31 11.82 6.69 26.07
C ILE A 31 11.18 5.31 26.20
N VAL A 32 9.88 5.22 26.48
CA VAL A 32 9.18 3.93 26.53
C VAL A 32 9.09 3.34 25.12
N MET A 33 8.70 4.15 24.14
CA MET A 33 8.62 3.72 22.74
C MET A 33 10.00 3.43 22.13
N ALA A 34 11.05 4.12 22.57
CA ALA A 34 12.42 3.82 22.15
C ALA A 34 12.87 2.42 22.57
N ASN A 35 12.33 1.89 23.67
CA ASN A 35 12.61 0.54 24.17
C ASN A 35 11.62 -0.52 23.65
N TRP A 36 10.73 -0.17 22.73
CA TRP A 36 9.80 -1.13 22.16
C TRP A 36 10.50 -2.13 21.25
N SER A 37 10.05 -3.38 21.33
CA SER A 37 10.45 -4.43 20.40
C SER A 37 9.94 -4.15 18.99
N ARG A 38 10.49 -4.88 18.02
CA ARG A 38 10.06 -4.81 16.62
C ARG A 38 8.56 -5.11 16.47
N GLU A 39 8.03 -6.07 17.23
CA GLU A 39 6.62 -6.46 17.20
C GLU A 39 5.68 -5.36 17.71
N MET A 40 6.12 -4.64 18.76
CA MET A 40 5.40 -3.49 19.29
C MET A 40 5.34 -2.35 18.25
N TRP A 41 6.47 -2.03 17.63
CA TRP A 41 6.51 -1.07 16.52
C TRP A 41 5.66 -1.54 15.33
N GLN A 42 5.66 -2.83 15.02
CA GLN A 42 4.88 -3.40 13.93
C GLN A 42 3.38 -3.15 14.14
N SER A 43 2.89 -3.19 15.38
CA SER A 43 1.50 -2.84 15.72
C SER A 43 1.15 -1.41 15.31
N VAL A 44 2.07 -0.45 15.49
CA VAL A 44 1.86 0.95 15.07
C VAL A 44 1.79 1.06 13.56
N VAL A 45 2.75 0.48 12.83
CA VAL A 45 2.77 0.61 11.36
C VAL A 45 1.60 -0.16 10.73
N ASN A 46 1.16 -1.26 11.33
CA ASN A 46 -0.06 -1.97 10.91
C ASN A 46 -1.32 -1.12 11.06
N LYS A 47 -1.40 -0.21 12.05
CA LYS A 47 -2.51 0.76 12.12
C LYS A 47 -2.47 1.71 10.94
N ALA A 48 -1.29 2.18 10.52
CA ALA A 48 -1.17 3.02 9.32
C ALA A 48 -1.64 2.27 8.07
N VAL A 49 -1.27 0.99 7.92
CA VAL A 49 -1.78 0.13 6.83
C VAL A 49 -3.30 0.04 6.83
N ARG A 50 -3.93 -0.17 8.00
CA ARG A 50 -5.40 -0.20 8.11
C ARG A 50 -6.04 1.14 7.76
N MET A 51 -5.43 2.25 8.15
CA MET A 51 -5.90 3.59 7.80
C MET A 51 -5.79 3.86 6.29
N LEU A 52 -4.74 3.36 5.63
CA LEU A 52 -4.61 3.43 4.18
C LEU A 52 -5.69 2.60 3.48
N ALA A 53 -5.99 1.40 3.99
CA ALA A 53 -6.98 0.50 3.41
C ALA A 53 -8.44 0.96 3.62
N SER A 54 -8.75 1.56 4.78
CA SER A 54 -10.09 2.02 5.13
C SER A 54 -10.35 3.50 4.85
N GLY A 55 -9.30 4.27 4.58
CA GLY A 55 -9.36 5.71 4.36
C GLY A 55 -9.66 6.11 2.90
N PRO A 56 -9.53 7.42 2.59
CA PRO A 56 -9.80 7.96 1.26
C PRO A 56 -8.98 7.32 0.14
N PHE A 57 -7.86 6.68 0.50
CA PHE A 57 -6.96 6.02 -0.43
C PHE A 57 -7.20 4.51 -0.57
N GLY A 58 -8.21 3.93 0.09
CA GLY A 58 -8.42 2.48 0.12
C GLY A 58 -8.60 1.84 -1.25
N SER A 59 -9.26 2.53 -2.19
CA SER A 59 -9.42 2.08 -3.58
C SER A 59 -8.15 2.21 -4.43
N HIS A 60 -7.12 2.89 -3.94
CA HIS A 60 -5.85 3.07 -4.65
C HIS A 60 -4.86 1.93 -4.39
N PHE A 61 -5.15 1.05 -3.42
CA PHE A 61 -4.27 -0.05 -3.04
C PHE A 61 -5.01 -1.38 -3.13
N PHE A 62 -4.46 -2.34 -3.88
CA PHE A 62 -4.97 -3.72 -3.90
C PHE A 62 -4.58 -4.48 -2.62
N SER A 63 -3.36 -4.23 -2.12
CA SER A 63 -2.86 -4.76 -0.85
C SER A 63 -1.82 -3.81 -0.27
N ALA A 64 -1.69 -3.82 1.06
CA ALA A 64 -0.69 -3.03 1.77
C ALA A 64 -0.13 -3.86 2.93
N PHE A 65 1.18 -3.82 3.10
CA PHE A 65 1.89 -4.42 4.22
C PHE A 65 3.01 -3.48 4.64
N ALA A 66 3.40 -3.56 5.91
CA ALA A 66 4.48 -2.75 6.45
C ALA A 66 5.59 -3.66 6.95
N ASN A 67 6.83 -3.27 6.69
CA ASN A 67 8.00 -3.93 7.24
C ASN A 67 8.82 -2.91 8.03
N ILE A 68 9.38 -3.36 9.15
CA ILE A 68 10.36 -2.58 9.92
C ILE A 68 11.72 -3.18 9.59
N SER A 69 12.66 -2.36 9.14
CA SER A 69 14.03 -2.77 8.80
C SER A 69 15.00 -2.33 9.87
#